data_AF-A0A0K2T4J9-F1
#
_entry.id   AF-A0A0K2T4J9-F1
#
_cell.length_a   1.000
_cell.length_b   1.000
_cell.length_c   1.000
_cell.angle_alpha   90.00
_cell.angle_beta   90.00
_cell.angle_gamma   90.00
#
_symmetry.space_group_name_H-M   'P 1'
#
loop_
_entity.id
_entity.type
_entity.pdbx_description
1 polymer ?
#
loop_
_entity_poly.entity_id
_entity_poly.type
_entity_poly.pdbx_seq_one_letter_code
_entity_poly.pdbx_strand_id
1 'polypeptide(L)'
;NSGRVRKTVHNLTNTRKEFGFGQHVVIDIVPKILKSHVLKENPKKVLVLCFHGFPGTGKNYITKCIANAIYPDTGLKNPHFPLSISPIHFPIPS
;
A
#
# COMPACT_ATOMS: atom_id res chain seq x y z
N ASN A 1 18.41 -8.78 -7.70
CA ASN A 1 17.52 -8.80 -6.52
C ASN A 1 17.87 -7.83 -5.38
N SER A 2 19.12 -7.76 -4.88
CA SER A 2 19.46 -6.97 -3.67
C SER A 2 19.12 -5.46 -3.72
N GLY A 3 19.28 -4.80 -4.87
CA GLY A 3 19.04 -3.35 -5.01
C GLY A 3 17.57 -2.91 -4.91
N ARG A 4 16.65 -3.68 -5.51
CA ARG A 4 15.20 -3.40 -5.44
C ARG A 4 14.67 -3.60 -4.02
N VAL A 5 15.11 -4.68 -3.36
CA VAL A 5 14.79 -4.99 -1.96
C VAL A 5 15.20 -3.85 -1.03
N ARG A 6 16.44 -3.35 -1.15
CA ARG A 6 16.94 -2.24 -0.33
C ARG A 6 16.17 -0.94 -0.56
N LYS A 7 15.85 -0.60 -1.81
CA LYS A 7 15.02 0.57 -2.13
C LYS A 7 13.61 0.46 -1.56
N THR A 8 12.93 -0.68 -1.73
CA THR A 8 11.57 -0.87 -1.20
C THR A 8 11.55 -0.83 0.32
N VAL A 9 12.53 -1.43 1.00
CA VAL A 9 12.64 -1.34 2.47
C VAL A 9 12.87 0.10 2.92
N HIS A 10 13.81 0.81 2.28
CA HIS A 10 14.09 2.21 2.61
C HIS A 10 12.86 3.10 2.41
N ASN A 11 12.16 2.91 1.29
CA ASN A 11 10.95 3.67 0.97
C ASN A 11 9.81 3.37 1.95
N LEU A 12 9.60 2.10 2.33
CA LEU A 12 8.61 1.69 3.33
C LEU A 12 8.89 2.31 4.72
N THR A 13 10.15 2.43 5.12
CA THR A 13 10.51 3.16 6.35
C THR A 13 10.23 4.65 6.25
N ASN A 14 10.41 5.26 5.08
CA ASN A 14 10.07 6.68 4.86
C ASN A 14 8.55 6.90 4.85
N THR A 15 7.78 5.94 4.33
CA THR A 15 6.30 5.96 4.38
C THR A 15 5.75 6.06 5.81
N ARG A 16 6.52 5.63 6.82
CA ARG A 16 6.16 5.79 8.23
C ARG A 16 5.95 7.26 8.63
N LYS A 17 6.67 8.19 7.99
CA LYS A 17 6.50 9.64 8.18
C LYS A 17 5.31 10.20 7.39
N GLU A 18 4.90 9.50 6.33
CA GLU A 18 3.80 9.93 5.47
C GLU A 18 2.45 9.50 6.03
N PHE A 19 2.34 8.32 6.65
CA PHE A 19 1.10 7.89 7.30
C PHE A 19 0.71 8.93 8.36
N GLY A 20 -0.42 9.61 8.13
CA GLY A 20 -0.83 10.78 8.89
C GLY A 20 -1.08 10.53 10.39
N PHE A 21 -1.29 11.62 11.11
CA PHE A 21 -1.56 11.60 12.56
C PHE A 21 -2.72 10.66 12.93
N GLY A 22 -2.58 9.95 14.04
CA GLY A 22 -3.60 9.04 14.56
C GLY A 22 -3.60 7.63 13.96
N GLN A 23 -2.84 7.37 12.89
CA GLN A 23 -2.76 6.03 12.25
C GLN A 23 -1.58 5.17 12.75
N HIS A 24 -1.27 5.26 14.04
CA HIS A 24 -0.11 4.59 14.66
C HIS A 24 -0.10 3.05 14.47
N VAL A 25 -1.26 2.41 14.48
CA VAL A 25 -1.38 0.96 14.21
C VAL A 25 -0.95 0.61 12.79
N VAL A 26 -1.34 1.43 11.81
CA VAL A 26 -1.01 1.22 10.40
C VAL A 26 0.49 1.46 10.17
N ILE A 27 1.01 2.54 10.74
CA ILE A 27 2.43 2.93 10.77
C ILE A 27 3.33 1.77 11.21
N ASP A 28 2.91 1.01 12.22
CA ASP A 28 3.74 -0.06 12.78
C ASP A 28 3.57 -1.41 12.09
N ILE A 29 2.37 -1.71 11.57
CA ILE A 29 2.04 -3.03 11.04
C ILE A 29 2.32 -3.13 9.54
N VAL A 30 1.88 -2.15 8.74
CA VAL A 30 1.92 -2.24 7.27
C VAL A 30 3.35 -2.42 6.73
N PRO A 31 4.35 -1.63 7.18
CA PRO A 31 5.72 -1.81 6.71
C PRO A 31 6.29 -3.21 7.02
N LYS A 32 5.96 -3.78 8.19
CA LYS A 32 6.42 -5.12 8.59
C LYS A 32 5.81 -6.20 7.71
N ILE A 33 4.51 -6.13 7.46
CA ILE A 33 3.80 -7.08 6.60
C ILE A 33 4.33 -7.01 5.16
N LEU A 34 4.45 -5.80 4.60
CA LEU A 34 4.97 -5.60 3.25
C LEU A 34 6.40 -6.10 3.12
N LYS A 35 7.27 -5.82 4.09
CA LYS A 35 8.62 -6.37 4.13
C LYS A 35 8.61 -7.90 4.16
N SER A 36 7.76 -8.53 4.97
CA SER A 36 7.70 -9.99 5.10
C SER A 36 7.14 -10.69 3.86
N HIS A 37 6.28 -10.01 3.10
CA HIS A 37 5.57 -10.61 1.97
C HIS A 37 6.20 -10.25 0.62
N VAL A 38 6.44 -8.96 0.35
CA VAL A 38 6.95 -8.46 -0.94
C VAL A 38 8.40 -8.89 -1.16
N LEU A 39 9.19 -9.03 -0.09
CA LEU A 39 10.60 -9.44 -0.21
C LEU A 39 10.80 -10.95 -0.17
N LYS A 40 9.75 -11.72 0.08
CA LYS A 40 9.83 -13.17 0.13
C LYS A 40 9.83 -13.71 -1.29
N GLU A 41 10.89 -14.42 -1.65
CA GLU A 41 10.89 -15.18 -2.90
C GLU A 41 9.85 -16.30 -2.78
N ASN A 42 8.88 -16.30 -3.72
CA ASN A 42 7.77 -17.24 -3.80
C ASN A 42 6.90 -17.35 -2.52
N PRO A 43 6.08 -16.33 -2.20
CA PRO A 43 5.21 -16.37 -1.03
C PRO A 43 4.10 -17.43 -1.19
N LYS A 44 3.93 -18.29 -0.16
CA LYS A 44 2.96 -19.41 -0.17
C LYS A 44 1.48 -18.99 -0.31
N LYS A 45 1.14 -17.74 -0.03
CA LYS A 45 -0.23 -17.19 -0.07
C LYS A 45 -0.18 -15.71 -0.37
N VAL A 46 -1.13 -15.21 -1.16
CA VAL A 46 -1.31 -13.78 -1.48
C VAL A 46 -1.59 -12.95 -0.22
N LEU A 47 -1.01 -11.76 -0.13
CA LEU A 47 -1.31 -10.77 0.90
C LEU A 47 -2.62 -10.02 0.58
N VAL A 48 -3.56 -10.03 1.53
CA VAL A 48 -4.79 -9.24 1.48
C VAL A 48 -4.80 -8.29 2.68
N LEU A 49 -5.06 -7.01 2.42
CA LEU A 49 -5.20 -5.97 3.44
C LEU A 49 -6.57 -5.31 3.30
N CYS A 50 -7.32 -5.25 4.41
CA CYS A 50 -8.63 -4.61 4.46
C CYS A 50 -8.60 -3.50 5.52
N PHE A 51 -8.87 -2.26 5.10
CA PHE A 51 -8.92 -1.10 5.99
C PHE A 51 -10.37 -0.70 6.23
N HIS A 52 -10.82 -0.69 7.48
CA HIS A 52 -12.18 -0.30 7.88
C HIS A 52 -12.16 0.97 8.75
N GLY A 53 -13.30 1.68 8.81
CA GLY A 53 -13.48 2.88 9.64
C GLY A 53 -14.28 3.98 8.93
N PHE A 54 -14.49 5.10 9.61
CA PHE A 54 -15.28 6.24 9.09
C PHE A 54 -14.67 6.88 7.82
N PRO A 55 -15.48 7.48 6.94
CA PRO A 55 -14.98 8.32 5.84
C PRO A 55 -14.03 9.41 6.35
N GLY A 56 -13.07 9.85 5.53
CA GLY A 56 -12.11 10.89 5.91
C GLY A 56 -10.95 10.45 6.82
N THR A 57 -10.95 9.23 7.35
CA THR A 57 -9.87 8.74 8.25
C THR A 57 -8.58 8.31 7.55
N GLY A 58 -8.45 8.51 6.24
CA GLY A 58 -7.19 8.26 5.52
C GLY A 58 -7.01 6.85 4.94
N LYS A 59 -8.04 5.99 4.89
CA LYS A 59 -7.93 4.64 4.27
C LYS A 59 -7.38 4.65 2.84
N ASN A 60 -7.91 5.51 1.97
CA ASN A 60 -7.43 5.62 0.59
C ASN A 60 -6.02 6.24 0.52
N TYR A 61 -5.67 7.07 1.49
CA TYR A 61 -4.34 7.65 1.61
C TYR A 61 -3.30 6.59 1.98
N ILE A 62 -3.65 5.66 2.88
CA ILE A 62 -2.81 4.50 3.21
C ILE A 62 -2.52 3.67 1.95
N THR A 63 -3.52 3.40 1.12
CA THR A 63 -3.32 2.68 -0.15
C THR A 63 -2.37 3.42 -1.10
N LYS A 64 -2.47 4.76 -1.20
CA LYS A 64 -1.54 5.60 -1.98
C LYS A 64 -0.10 5.48 -1.48
N CYS A 65 0.10 5.59 -0.17
CA CYS A 65 1.39 5.44 0.47
C CYS A 65 2.02 4.06 0.18
N ILE A 66 1.22 2.99 0.24
CA ILE A 66 1.70 1.64 -0.11
C ILE A 66 2.11 1.57 -1.59
N ALA A 67 1.31 2.11 -2.50
CA ALA A 67 1.64 2.13 -3.93
C ALA A 67 2.95 2.88 -4.21
N ASN A 68 3.14 4.04 -3.58
CA ASN A 68 4.37 4.83 -3.70
C ASN A 68 5.58 4.09 -3.09
N ALA A 69 5.40 3.36 -2.00
CA ALA A 69 6.48 2.59 -1.40
C ALA A 69 6.96 1.43 -2.30
N ILE A 70 6.04 0.76 -2.98
CA ILE A 70 6.33 -0.38 -3.87
C ILE A 70 6.79 0.09 -5.25
N TYR A 71 6.20 1.17 -5.77
CA TYR A 71 6.46 1.76 -7.09
C TYR A 71 6.78 3.26 -6.96
N PRO A 72 8.00 3.65 -6.55
CA PRO A 72 8.33 5.04 -6.19
C PRO A 72 8.13 6.06 -7.31
N ASP A 73 8.40 5.66 -8.55
CA ASP A 73 8.37 6.57 -9.70
C ASP A 73 6.96 6.77 -10.27
N THR A 74 6.04 5.84 -10.01
CA THR A 74 4.75 5.75 -10.71
C THR A 74 3.55 5.63 -9.78
N GLY A 75 3.74 5.12 -8.56
CA GLY A 75 2.71 4.98 -7.54
C GLY A 75 1.47 4.26 -8.06
N LEU A 76 0.30 4.86 -7.82
CA LEU A 76 -0.99 4.34 -8.31
C LEU A 76 -1.12 4.29 -9.85
N LYS A 77 -0.27 5.00 -10.60
CA LYS A 77 -0.28 4.96 -12.07
C LYS A 77 0.51 3.78 -12.61
N ASN A 78 1.17 3.01 -11.75
CA ASN A 78 1.92 1.85 -12.20
C ASN A 78 0.95 0.79 -12.76
N PRO A 79 1.20 0.24 -13.97
CA PRO A 79 0.33 -0.78 -14.57
C PRO A 79 0.24 -2.07 -13.74
N HIS A 80 1.20 -2.32 -12.85
CA HIS A 80 1.19 -3.43 -11.91
C HIS A 80 0.43 -3.14 -10.59
N PHE A 81 -0.19 -1.97 -10.47
CA PHE A 81 -1.04 -1.58 -9.33
C PHE A 81 -2.44 -1.18 -9.84
N PRO A 82 -3.29 -2.14 -10.25
CA PRO A 82 -4.64 -1.83 -10.71
C PRO A 82 -5.49 -1.25 -9.55
N LEU A 83 -6.14 -0.12 -9.80
CA LEU A 83 -7.03 0.54 -8.86
C LEU A 83 -8.48 0.42 -9.35
N SER A 84 -9.36 -0.08 -8.49
CA SER A 84 -10.80 -0.10 -8.73
C SER A 84 -11.52 0.77 -7.71
N ILE A 85 -12.40 1.65 -8.21
CA ILE A 85 -13.22 2.57 -7.44
C ILE A 85 -14.67 2.31 -7.81
N SER A 86 -15.50 1.88 -6.86
CA SER A 86 -16.82 1.30 -7.16
C SER A 86 -17.72 2.21 -8.01
N PRO A 87 -17.98 3.48 -7.65
CA PRO A 87 -18.86 4.33 -8.45
C PRO A 87 -18.37 4.59 -9.89
N ILE A 88 -17.06 4.47 -10.13
CA ILE A 88 -16.43 4.78 -11.43
C ILE A 88 -16.36 3.52 -12.31
N HIS A 89 -16.00 2.37 -11.73
CA HIS A 89 -15.71 1.16 -12.49
C HIS A 89 -16.87 0.17 -12.48
N PHE A 90 -17.81 0.31 -11.55
CA PHE A 90 -18.99 -0.53 -11.39
C PHE A 90 -20.21 0.38 -11.15
N PRO A 91 -20.59 1.20 -12.15
CA PRO A 91 -21.74 2.08 -12.02
C PRO A 91 -23.00 1.26 -11.80
N ILE A 92 -23.87 1.71 -10.90
CA ILE A 92 -25.19 1.11 -10.72
C ILE A 92 -26.01 1.56 -11.95
N PRO A 93 -26.55 0.63 -12.75
CA PRO A 93 -27.41 0.98 -13.87
C PRO A 93 -28.62 1.77 -13.34
N SER A 94 -28.92 2.88 -14.00
CA SER A 94 -30.13 3.68 -13.77
C SER A 94 -31.37 2.98 -14.29
#